data_AF-F9DIV5-F1
#
_entry.id   AF-F9DIV5-F1
#
_cell.length_a   1.000
_cell.length_b   1.000
_cell.length_c   1.000
_cell.angle_alpha   90.00
_cell.angle_beta   90.00
_cell.angle_gamma   90.00
#
_symmetry.space_group_name_H-M   'P 1'
#
loop_
_entity.id
_entity.type
_entity.pdbx_description
1 polymer ?
#
loop_
_entity_poly.entity_id
_entity_poly.type
_entity_poly.pdbx_seq_one_letter_code
_entity_poly.pdbx_strand_id
1 'polypeptide(L)'
;MKKIYLFLAFMSMSALACAQKSPYIKAVDEYVPAPGQFINTLPELSEKDTPETAAEACTKNLANQKQSGLITLGAYGGYITFHFDHPIINVENAPDFVVYGNSFPGWSEPGIVMVMKDENGNGKPDDTWYELSGSADVDSVGKVKYNYEITYTPNSMKDIHWTDNQGGAGDVKRNSYHQQEYYPLWIKEPLTFKGTLLPKTSYKEGNLLKVNVWRYGYVDNLPNNGTDGLYIENAVDADRKPVKLDKIDFVRVYTAVNDWGEFVGEFSTEVSGAEDLHPDATAIEAPLNSNEETTVVAIYTIEGKKVTEMQHGLNIVKLANGKVRKVLVK
;
A
#
# COMPACT_ATOMS: atom_id res chain seq x y z
N MET A 1 -69.92 -1.65 -32.54
CA MET A 1 -68.45 -1.69 -32.65
C MET A 1 -67.85 -1.07 -31.38
N LYS A 2 -67.43 -1.88 -30.40
CA LYS A 2 -66.73 -1.42 -29.19
C LYS A 2 -65.23 -1.62 -29.44
N LYS A 3 -64.45 -0.54 -29.49
CA LYS A 3 -62.98 -0.61 -29.56
C LYS A 3 -62.44 -0.81 -28.14
N ILE A 4 -61.84 -1.97 -27.90
CA ILE A 4 -61.10 -2.30 -26.68
C ILE A 4 -59.67 -1.76 -26.89
N TYR A 5 -59.25 -0.83 -26.04
CA TYR A 5 -57.86 -0.38 -25.98
C TYR A 5 -57.11 -1.29 -25.01
N LEU A 6 -56.19 -2.10 -25.55
CA LEU A 6 -55.27 -2.92 -24.78
C LEU A 6 -54.07 -2.05 -24.38
N PHE A 7 -54.02 -1.63 -23.11
CA PHE A 7 -52.82 -0.99 -22.55
C PHE A 7 -51.79 -2.09 -22.23
N LEU A 8 -50.72 -2.19 -23.04
CA LEU A 8 -49.52 -2.90 -22.65
C LEU A 8 -48.71 -1.99 -21.71
N ALA A 9 -48.66 -2.34 -20.43
CA ALA A 9 -47.70 -1.77 -19.50
C ALA A 9 -46.33 -2.41 -19.75
N PHE A 10 -45.41 -1.69 -20.40
CA PHE A 10 -44.00 -2.03 -20.40
C PHE A 10 -43.43 -1.69 -19.02
N MET A 11 -43.31 -2.69 -18.15
CA MET A 11 -42.59 -2.57 -16.89
C MET A 11 -41.09 -2.69 -17.22
N SER A 12 -40.40 -1.55 -17.31
CA SER A 12 -38.95 -1.53 -17.47
C SER A 12 -38.30 -2.08 -16.20
N MET A 13 -37.80 -3.32 -16.25
CA MET A 13 -36.82 -3.79 -15.27
C MET A 13 -35.49 -3.09 -15.55
N SER A 14 -35.30 -1.91 -14.95
CA SER A 14 -33.97 -1.36 -14.75
C SER A 14 -33.31 -2.19 -13.64
N ALA A 15 -32.65 -3.29 -14.02
CA ALA A 15 -31.67 -3.92 -13.16
C ALA A 15 -30.54 -2.90 -12.95
N LEU A 16 -30.45 -2.35 -11.74
CA LEU A 16 -29.26 -1.65 -11.26
C LEU A 16 -28.14 -2.70 -11.21
N ALA A 17 -27.42 -2.87 -12.32
CA ALA A 17 -26.13 -3.52 -12.29
C ALA A 17 -25.21 -2.60 -11.48
N CYS A 18 -25.01 -2.91 -10.20
CA CYS A 18 -23.87 -2.36 -9.48
C CYS A 18 -22.63 -2.82 -10.25
N ALA A 19 -21.83 -1.88 -10.75
CA ALA A 19 -20.57 -2.22 -11.39
C ALA A 19 -19.72 -3.01 -10.38
N GLN A 20 -19.24 -4.19 -10.78
CA GLN A 20 -18.36 -5.01 -9.95
C GLN A 20 -17.04 -4.25 -9.76
N LYS A 21 -16.62 -4.09 -8.51
CA LYS A 21 -15.34 -3.47 -8.16
C LYS A 21 -14.19 -4.33 -8.66
N SER A 22 -13.25 -3.73 -9.38
CA SER A 22 -12.06 -4.44 -9.86
C SER A 22 -11.08 -4.62 -8.70
N PRO A 23 -10.59 -5.85 -8.39
CA PRO A 23 -9.60 -6.04 -7.34
C PRO A 23 -8.22 -5.50 -7.72
N TYR A 24 -8.02 -4.93 -8.90
CA TYR A 24 -6.70 -4.52 -9.42
C TYR A 24 -6.58 -3.01 -9.55
N ILE A 25 -5.33 -2.53 -9.61
CA ILE A 25 -4.98 -1.12 -9.83
C ILE A 25 -5.84 -0.52 -10.94
N LYS A 26 -6.43 0.64 -10.67
CA LYS A 26 -7.18 1.41 -11.65
C LYS A 26 -6.27 2.31 -12.47
N ALA A 27 -5.42 3.08 -11.78
CA ALA A 27 -4.47 3.99 -12.40
C ALA A 27 -3.31 4.30 -11.43
N VAL A 28 -2.22 4.77 -12.01
CA VAL A 28 -1.06 5.34 -11.34
C VAL A 28 -1.20 6.86 -11.38
N ASP A 29 -1.09 7.50 -10.22
CA ASP A 29 -1.27 8.95 -10.03
C ASP A 29 0.07 9.69 -10.11
N GLU A 30 1.12 9.07 -9.58
CA GLU A 30 2.47 9.64 -9.58
C GLU A 30 3.50 8.54 -9.84
N TYR A 31 4.53 8.89 -10.61
CA TYR A 31 5.72 8.07 -10.75
C TYR A 31 6.94 8.98 -10.82
N VAL A 32 7.77 8.94 -9.78
CA VAL A 32 9.00 9.73 -9.69
C VAL A 32 10.13 8.76 -9.34
N PRO A 33 10.74 8.12 -10.36
CA PRO A 33 11.84 7.20 -10.11
C PRO A 33 13.10 7.94 -9.64
N ALA A 34 13.87 7.28 -8.78
CA ALA A 34 15.25 7.66 -8.51
C ALA A 34 16.16 7.13 -9.63
N PRO A 35 17.42 7.57 -9.73
CA PRO A 35 18.34 7.07 -10.75
C PRO A 35 18.60 5.57 -10.63
N GLY A 36 18.83 4.88 -11.75
CA GLY A 36 19.08 3.45 -11.77
C GLY A 36 19.26 2.85 -13.16
N GLN A 37 19.75 1.61 -13.21
CA GLN A 37 20.13 0.89 -14.42
C GLN A 37 18.96 0.44 -15.29
N PHE A 38 17.72 0.50 -14.80
CA PHE A 38 16.50 0.18 -15.57
C PHE A 38 15.63 1.41 -15.84
N ILE A 39 15.99 2.57 -15.30
CA ILE A 39 15.26 3.83 -15.51
C ILE A 39 15.24 4.14 -17.01
N ASN A 40 14.11 4.71 -17.45
CA ASN A 40 13.76 5.01 -18.84
C ASN A 40 13.51 3.79 -19.74
N THR A 41 13.64 2.56 -19.22
CA THR A 41 13.33 1.33 -19.96
C THR A 41 12.20 0.51 -19.34
N LEU A 42 11.99 0.62 -18.02
CA LEU A 42 10.94 -0.09 -17.28
C LEU A 42 10.18 0.88 -16.34
N PRO A 43 9.25 1.71 -16.85
CA PRO A 43 8.73 1.71 -18.22
C PRO A 43 9.62 2.50 -19.18
N GLU A 44 9.39 2.32 -20.48
CA GLU A 44 10.03 3.13 -21.51
C GLU A 44 9.57 4.59 -21.37
N LEU A 45 10.54 5.49 -21.15
CA LEU A 45 10.32 6.92 -21.01
C LEU A 45 11.38 7.69 -21.80
N SER A 46 11.06 8.93 -22.13
CA SER A 46 11.83 9.81 -22.98
C SER A 46 11.89 11.22 -22.39
N GLU A 47 12.72 12.08 -22.98
CA GLU A 47 12.81 13.49 -22.58
C GLU A 47 11.53 14.29 -22.84
N LYS A 48 10.59 13.75 -23.62
CA LYS A 48 9.31 14.40 -23.93
C LYS A 48 8.22 14.10 -22.93
N ASP A 49 8.47 13.15 -22.04
CA ASP A 49 7.50 12.77 -21.02
C ASP A 49 7.33 13.88 -19.98
N THR A 50 6.20 13.83 -19.28
CA THR A 50 5.85 14.70 -18.16
C THR A 50 5.47 13.82 -16.96
N PRO A 51 5.28 14.37 -15.75
CA PRO A 51 4.75 13.59 -14.64
C PRO A 51 3.50 12.78 -15.02
N GLU A 52 2.58 13.40 -15.78
CA GLU A 52 1.33 12.78 -16.20
C GLU A 52 1.54 11.65 -17.21
N THR A 53 2.39 11.84 -18.24
CA THR A 53 2.62 10.78 -19.24
C THR A 53 3.45 9.64 -18.68
N ALA A 54 4.35 9.92 -17.72
CA ALA A 54 5.11 8.91 -17.01
C ALA A 54 4.20 8.03 -16.12
N ALA A 55 3.27 8.65 -15.39
CA ALA A 55 2.24 7.94 -14.64
C ALA A 55 1.29 7.15 -15.58
N GLU A 56 0.94 7.71 -16.74
CA GLU A 56 0.14 7.00 -17.75
C GLU A 56 0.88 5.77 -18.32
N ALA A 57 2.19 5.87 -18.54
CA ALA A 57 3.02 4.74 -18.97
C ALA A 57 3.03 3.61 -17.92
N CYS A 58 3.12 3.94 -16.64
CA CYS A 58 3.00 2.97 -15.55
C CYS A 58 1.59 2.37 -15.49
N THR A 59 0.55 3.20 -15.64
CA THR A 59 -0.85 2.75 -15.69
C THR A 59 -1.07 1.69 -16.77
N LYS A 60 -0.54 1.92 -17.98
CA LYS A 60 -0.64 0.96 -19.10
C LYS A 60 0.00 -0.40 -18.79
N ASN A 61 1.04 -0.42 -17.95
CA ASN A 61 1.74 -1.64 -17.55
C ASN A 61 1.06 -2.38 -16.39
N LEU A 62 0.43 -1.66 -15.46
CA LEU A 62 -0.02 -2.21 -14.18
C LEU A 62 -1.54 -2.36 -14.04
N ALA A 63 -2.34 -1.52 -14.69
CA ALA A 63 -3.77 -1.42 -14.39
C ALA A 63 -4.63 -2.58 -14.93
N ASN A 64 -5.75 -2.84 -14.25
CA ASN A 64 -6.82 -3.77 -14.62
C ASN A 64 -6.38 -5.25 -14.77
N GLN A 65 -5.32 -5.66 -14.09
CA GLN A 65 -4.78 -7.02 -14.11
C GLN A 65 -3.99 -7.29 -12.83
N LYS A 66 -3.86 -8.57 -12.46
CA LYS A 66 -3.16 -9.00 -11.24
C LYS A 66 -1.67 -8.69 -11.29
N GLN A 67 -1.01 -9.15 -12.36
CA GLN A 67 0.40 -8.97 -12.66
C GLN A 67 0.56 -8.93 -14.18
N SER A 68 1.41 -8.07 -14.70
CA SER A 68 1.67 -8.01 -16.15
C SER A 68 3.04 -7.47 -16.49
N GLY A 69 3.25 -6.16 -16.31
CA GLY A 69 4.52 -5.49 -16.50
C GLY A 69 5.39 -5.49 -15.24
N LEU A 70 6.56 -4.87 -15.37
CA LEU A 70 7.46 -4.56 -14.26
C LEU A 70 7.87 -3.10 -14.36
N ILE A 71 7.79 -2.37 -13.25
CA ILE A 71 8.17 -0.97 -13.13
C ILE A 71 9.27 -0.87 -12.09
N THR A 72 10.39 -0.27 -12.46
CA THR A 72 11.48 0.00 -11.53
C THR A 72 11.28 1.32 -10.81
N LEU A 73 11.62 1.37 -9.53
CA LEU A 73 11.63 2.62 -8.78
C LEU A 73 13.04 3.26 -8.74
N GLY A 74 14.06 2.54 -9.21
CA GLY A 74 15.46 2.94 -9.10
C GLY A 74 15.96 2.92 -7.65
N ALA A 75 17.04 3.66 -7.40
CA ALA A 75 17.68 3.75 -6.08
C ALA A 75 16.75 4.31 -4.97
N TYR A 76 17.26 4.45 -3.75
CA TYR A 76 16.49 4.91 -2.60
C TYR A 76 15.56 6.09 -2.91
N GLY A 77 14.31 5.97 -2.45
CA GLY A 77 13.33 7.03 -2.42
C GLY A 77 12.51 7.21 -3.70
N GLY A 78 12.97 6.65 -4.83
CA GLY A 78 12.14 6.60 -6.03
C GLY A 78 10.83 5.88 -5.76
N TYR A 79 9.72 6.40 -6.29
CA TYR A 79 8.39 5.98 -5.85
C TYR A 79 7.34 5.93 -6.95
N ILE A 80 6.27 5.17 -6.66
CA ILE A 80 5.04 5.11 -7.44
C ILE A 80 3.83 5.27 -6.49
N THR A 81 2.84 6.06 -6.89
CA THR A 81 1.55 6.22 -6.21
C THR A 81 0.43 5.73 -7.12
N PHE A 82 -0.50 4.92 -6.61
CA PHE A 82 -1.62 4.40 -7.38
C PHE A 82 -2.89 4.24 -6.53
N HIS A 83 -4.02 4.06 -7.20
CA HIS A 83 -5.32 3.80 -6.58
C HIS A 83 -6.10 2.68 -7.29
N PHE A 84 -7.12 2.18 -6.60
CA PHE A 84 -8.13 1.24 -7.11
C PHE A 84 -9.40 2.00 -7.52
N ASP A 85 -10.35 1.36 -8.22
CA ASP A 85 -11.62 2.01 -8.59
C ASP A 85 -12.58 2.22 -7.41
N HIS A 86 -12.12 1.92 -6.20
CA HIS A 86 -12.78 2.06 -4.92
C HIS A 86 -11.73 2.19 -3.80
N PRO A 87 -12.12 2.67 -2.60
CA PRO A 87 -11.25 2.62 -1.44
C PRO A 87 -11.05 1.18 -0.95
N ILE A 88 -9.82 0.84 -0.54
CA ILE A 88 -9.52 -0.43 0.11
C ILE A 88 -9.97 -0.34 1.58
N ILE A 89 -10.79 -1.28 2.02
CA ILE A 89 -11.32 -1.31 3.38
C ILE A 89 -10.33 -2.03 4.30
N ASN A 90 -10.10 -1.49 5.51
CA ASN A 90 -9.36 -2.19 6.55
C ASN A 90 -10.22 -3.28 7.19
N VAL A 91 -9.90 -4.53 6.90
CA VAL A 91 -10.57 -5.73 7.43
C VAL A 91 -9.81 -6.25 8.64
N GLU A 92 -10.49 -6.24 9.78
CA GLU A 92 -9.89 -6.60 11.08
C GLU A 92 -9.28 -8.02 11.06
N ASN A 93 -8.02 -8.14 11.48
CA ASN A 93 -7.26 -9.40 11.55
C ASN A 93 -7.07 -10.12 10.19
N ALA A 94 -7.09 -9.40 9.08
CA ALA A 94 -6.81 -9.94 7.76
C ALA A 94 -5.90 -8.99 6.95
N PRO A 95 -5.07 -9.51 6.03
CA PRO A 95 -4.35 -8.64 5.10
C PRO A 95 -5.36 -7.99 4.17
N ASP A 96 -5.17 -6.70 3.86
CA ASP A 96 -6.12 -5.90 3.10
C ASP A 96 -5.80 -5.90 1.60
N PHE A 97 -4.51 -5.80 1.27
CA PHE A 97 -4.05 -5.76 -0.11
C PHE A 97 -2.66 -6.38 -0.24
N VAL A 98 -2.23 -6.61 -1.46
CA VAL A 98 -0.86 -7.04 -1.78
C VAL A 98 -0.31 -6.18 -2.92
N VAL A 99 0.98 -5.85 -2.85
CA VAL A 99 1.73 -5.28 -3.97
C VAL A 99 2.77 -6.29 -4.41
N TYR A 100 2.76 -6.61 -5.69
CA TYR A 100 3.63 -7.61 -6.29
C TYR A 100 4.94 -6.98 -6.77
N GLY A 101 6.05 -7.70 -6.58
CA GLY A 101 7.38 -7.32 -7.07
C GLY A 101 7.99 -8.41 -7.96
N ASN A 102 9.32 -8.52 -7.99
CA ASN A 102 10.07 -9.56 -8.70
C ASN A 102 11.07 -10.34 -7.81
N SER A 103 11.05 -10.11 -6.49
CA SER A 103 11.88 -10.81 -5.51
C SER A 103 11.83 -12.33 -5.66
N PHE A 104 12.97 -12.96 -5.46
CA PHE A 104 13.16 -14.41 -5.41
C PHE A 104 13.78 -14.82 -4.07
N PRO A 105 13.73 -16.11 -3.69
CA PRO A 105 14.17 -16.55 -2.36
C PRO A 105 15.60 -16.12 -2.05
N GLY A 106 15.78 -15.34 -0.98
CA GLY A 106 17.09 -14.84 -0.56
C GLY A 106 17.58 -13.61 -1.34
N TRP A 107 16.67 -12.86 -1.96
CA TRP A 107 16.96 -11.59 -2.62
C TRP A 107 15.86 -10.57 -2.36
N SER A 108 16.18 -9.53 -1.59
CA SER A 108 15.23 -8.48 -1.20
C SER A 108 15.72 -7.12 -1.68
N GLU A 109 14.84 -6.40 -2.37
CA GLU A 109 15.02 -5.00 -2.78
C GLU A 109 13.82 -4.21 -2.23
N PRO A 110 13.75 -4.08 -0.90
CA PRO A 110 12.49 -3.83 -0.19
C PRO A 110 11.92 -2.45 -0.52
N GLY A 111 10.63 -2.42 -0.86
CA GLY A 111 9.84 -1.21 -0.96
C GLY A 111 9.05 -0.95 0.31
N ILE A 112 9.14 0.26 0.88
CA ILE A 112 8.25 0.68 1.96
C ILE A 112 6.92 1.13 1.36
N VAL A 113 5.84 0.77 2.04
CA VAL A 113 4.47 1.12 1.65
C VAL A 113 3.98 2.27 2.51
N MET A 114 3.44 3.29 1.86
CA MET A 114 2.63 4.33 2.47
C MET A 114 1.19 4.21 1.98
N VAL A 115 0.26 4.59 2.82
CA VAL A 115 -1.17 4.59 2.52
C VAL A 115 -1.78 5.94 2.89
N MET A 116 -2.78 6.36 2.13
CA MET A 116 -3.46 7.64 2.33
C MET A 116 -4.96 7.44 2.17
N LYS A 117 -5.74 8.09 3.04
CA LYS A 117 -7.18 8.29 2.86
C LYS A 117 -7.39 9.64 2.20
N ASP A 118 -8.27 9.71 1.20
CA ASP A 118 -8.75 10.97 0.62
C ASP A 118 -9.75 11.60 1.60
N GLU A 119 -9.23 12.41 2.51
CA GLU A 119 -10.00 13.08 3.57
C GLU A 119 -10.78 14.26 3.01
N ASN A 120 -10.22 14.94 2.01
CA ASN A 120 -10.80 16.14 1.41
C ASN A 120 -11.76 15.83 0.24
N GLY A 121 -11.73 14.60 -0.29
CA GLY A 121 -12.63 14.08 -1.31
C GLY A 121 -12.35 14.61 -2.72
N ASN A 122 -11.14 15.09 -2.99
CA ASN A 122 -10.77 15.67 -4.29
C ASN A 122 -10.26 14.63 -5.31
N GLY A 123 -10.10 13.38 -4.90
CA GLY A 123 -9.58 12.29 -5.71
C GLY A 123 -8.10 12.43 -6.05
N LYS A 124 -7.28 13.00 -5.17
CA LYS A 124 -5.84 13.21 -5.37
C LYS A 124 -5.00 12.70 -4.20
N PRO A 125 -3.74 12.28 -4.46
CA PRO A 125 -2.78 11.85 -3.45
C PRO A 125 -2.18 13.01 -2.61
N ASP A 126 -3.00 13.94 -2.10
CA ASP A 126 -2.56 15.19 -1.46
C ASP A 126 -2.96 15.40 0.01
N ASP A 127 -3.48 14.36 0.68
CA ASP A 127 -3.76 14.35 2.11
C ASP A 127 -2.65 13.67 2.94
N THR A 128 -2.94 13.27 4.17
CA THR A 128 -1.97 12.74 5.13
C THR A 128 -1.53 11.31 4.78
N TRP A 129 -0.23 11.13 4.57
CA TRP A 129 0.39 9.83 4.32
C TRP A 129 0.83 9.13 5.61
N TYR A 130 0.56 7.82 5.69
CA TYR A 130 0.97 6.95 6.79
C TYR A 130 1.81 5.80 6.24
N GLU A 131 3.00 5.57 6.79
CA GLU A 131 3.78 4.37 6.46
C GLU A 131 3.16 3.14 7.12
N LEU A 132 3.23 1.99 6.46
CA LEU A 132 2.95 0.71 7.11
C LEU A 132 4.20 0.23 7.84
N SER A 133 4.08 -0.04 9.14
CA SER A 133 5.16 -0.59 9.95
C SER A 133 5.50 -2.01 9.50
N GLY A 134 6.77 -2.21 9.14
CA GLY A 134 7.32 -3.52 8.79
C GLY A 134 8.18 -4.12 9.89
N SER A 135 8.70 -5.32 9.62
CA SER A 135 9.52 -6.07 10.59
C SER A 135 10.78 -5.34 11.07
N ALA A 136 11.34 -4.40 10.29
CA ALA A 136 12.55 -3.68 10.71
C ALA A 136 12.35 -2.80 11.96
N ASP A 137 11.13 -2.31 12.19
CA ASP A 137 10.81 -1.51 13.38
C ASP A 137 10.99 -2.29 14.69
N VAL A 138 10.90 -3.63 14.62
CA VAL A 138 11.08 -4.53 15.76
C VAL A 138 12.43 -5.23 15.71
N ASP A 139 12.84 -5.72 14.54
CA ASP A 139 14.01 -6.58 14.39
C ASP A 139 15.32 -5.78 14.25
N SER A 140 15.23 -4.49 13.92
CA SER A 140 16.36 -3.61 13.62
C SER A 140 16.31 -2.29 14.39
N VAL A 141 15.78 -2.31 15.62
CA VAL A 141 15.73 -1.16 16.52
C VAL A 141 17.10 -0.46 16.61
N GLY A 142 17.10 0.85 16.37
CA GLY A 142 18.29 1.69 16.38
C GLY A 142 19.14 1.64 15.10
N LYS A 143 18.76 0.84 14.10
CA LYS A 143 19.42 0.78 12.78
C LYS A 143 18.58 1.37 11.66
N VAL A 144 17.26 1.42 11.82
CA VAL A 144 16.34 2.10 10.90
C VAL A 144 16.54 3.61 11.05
N LYS A 145 16.70 4.32 9.93
CA LYS A 145 16.82 5.78 9.92
C LYS A 145 15.50 6.41 9.45
N TYR A 146 14.76 6.98 10.37
CA TYR A 146 13.56 7.77 10.05
C TYR A 146 13.94 9.18 9.62
N ASN A 147 13.07 9.85 8.85
CA ASN A 147 13.31 11.20 8.32
C ASN A 147 14.63 11.34 7.53
N TYR A 148 15.04 10.27 6.86
CA TYR A 148 16.21 10.28 5.99
C TYR A 148 15.87 11.00 4.69
N GLU A 149 16.78 11.87 4.26
CA GLU A 149 16.66 12.61 3.01
C GLU A 149 17.92 12.37 2.16
N ILE A 150 17.72 12.07 0.88
CA ILE A 150 18.79 11.96 -0.12
C ILE A 150 18.50 12.91 -1.27
N THR A 151 19.55 13.51 -1.83
CA THR A 151 19.47 14.34 -3.03
C THR A 151 20.39 13.79 -4.10
N TYR A 152 19.83 13.51 -5.28
CA TYR A 152 20.55 13.09 -6.49
C TYR A 152 20.79 14.29 -7.40
N THR A 153 22.02 14.44 -7.91
CA THR A 153 22.39 15.50 -8.85
C THR A 153 22.46 14.95 -10.28
N PRO A 154 21.67 15.46 -11.24
CA PRO A 154 21.70 15.01 -12.61
C PRO A 154 23.12 15.06 -13.20
N ASN A 155 23.56 13.97 -13.83
CA ASN A 155 24.88 13.89 -14.45
C ASN A 155 24.81 13.01 -15.71
N SER A 156 24.53 13.63 -16.84
CA SER A 156 24.16 12.87 -18.04
C SER A 156 25.27 11.91 -18.49
N MET A 157 24.85 10.66 -18.78
CA MET A 157 25.67 9.56 -19.25
C MET A 157 26.88 9.25 -18.35
N LYS A 158 26.77 9.57 -17.05
CA LYS A 158 27.80 9.38 -16.03
C LYS A 158 27.17 8.87 -14.74
N ASP A 159 28.01 8.48 -13.79
CA ASP A 159 27.57 8.13 -12.43
C ASP A 159 26.79 9.29 -11.81
N ILE A 160 25.69 8.98 -11.14
CA ILE A 160 24.79 9.98 -10.57
C ILE A 160 25.15 10.19 -9.10
N HIS A 161 25.70 11.36 -8.80
CA HIS A 161 26.12 11.71 -7.45
C HIS A 161 24.92 11.94 -6.53
N TRP A 162 25.03 11.49 -5.28
CA TRP A 162 24.07 11.78 -4.23
C TRP A 162 24.73 12.24 -2.93
N THR A 163 23.98 13.03 -2.16
CA THR A 163 24.30 13.44 -0.79
C THR A 163 23.09 13.22 0.10
N ASP A 164 23.30 13.03 1.41
CA ASP A 164 22.22 12.81 2.37
C ASP A 164 22.24 13.79 3.55
N ASN A 165 21.13 13.83 4.29
CA ASN A 165 21.00 14.68 5.49
C ASN A 165 21.75 14.15 6.73
N GLN A 166 22.49 13.05 6.58
CA GLN A 166 23.37 12.46 7.60
C GLN A 166 24.86 12.81 7.35
N GLY A 167 25.16 13.61 6.32
CA GLY A 167 26.51 13.96 5.91
C GLY A 167 27.20 12.90 5.03
N GLY A 168 26.46 11.90 4.57
CA GLY A 168 26.88 10.89 3.61
C GLY A 168 26.83 11.39 2.17
N ALA A 169 27.64 10.76 1.32
CA ALA A 169 27.66 10.98 -0.11
C ALA A 169 28.13 9.72 -0.85
N GLY A 170 27.77 9.60 -2.12
CA GLY A 170 28.16 8.49 -2.97
C GLY A 170 27.61 8.64 -4.38
N ASP A 171 27.60 7.56 -5.14
CA ASP A 171 27.12 7.58 -6.52
C ASP A 171 26.24 6.36 -6.82
N VAL A 172 25.20 6.56 -7.62
CA VAL A 172 24.56 5.48 -8.38
C VAL A 172 25.45 5.25 -9.59
N LYS A 173 26.21 4.15 -9.57
CA LYS A 173 27.24 3.89 -10.57
C LYS A 173 26.65 3.33 -11.85
N ARG A 174 27.29 3.62 -12.97
CA ARG A 174 26.96 2.98 -14.24
C ARG A 174 27.66 1.64 -14.36
N ASN A 175 27.02 0.69 -15.04
CA ASN A 175 27.60 -0.59 -15.40
C ASN A 175 27.70 -0.76 -16.93
N SER A 176 28.41 -1.80 -17.38
CA SER A 176 28.60 -2.06 -18.82
C SER A 176 27.41 -2.74 -19.50
N TYR A 177 26.43 -3.23 -18.74
CA TYR A 177 25.29 -3.99 -19.24
C TYR A 177 24.13 -3.08 -19.64
N HIS A 178 23.93 -1.97 -18.92
CA HIS A 178 22.85 -1.02 -19.16
C HIS A 178 23.43 0.32 -19.62
N GLN A 179 23.26 0.63 -20.91
CA GLN A 179 23.92 1.76 -21.59
C GLN A 179 23.05 3.01 -21.70
N GLN A 180 21.76 2.95 -21.38
CA GLN A 180 20.86 4.10 -21.40
C GLN A 180 21.17 5.14 -20.31
N GLU A 181 20.50 6.28 -20.32
CA GLU A 181 20.58 7.27 -19.25
C GLU A 181 20.00 6.70 -17.94
N TYR A 182 20.70 6.89 -16.82
CA TYR A 182 20.26 6.38 -15.51
C TYR A 182 19.41 7.41 -14.75
N TYR A 183 19.60 8.70 -15.04
CA TYR A 183 18.71 9.74 -14.53
C TYR A 183 17.37 9.73 -15.29
N PRO A 184 16.22 10.00 -14.66
CA PRO A 184 14.94 10.10 -15.36
C PRO A 184 15.00 11.15 -16.47
N LEU A 185 14.76 10.76 -17.72
CA LEU A 185 15.02 11.61 -18.89
C LEU A 185 14.19 12.90 -18.93
N TRP A 186 12.98 12.86 -18.37
CA TRP A 186 12.06 13.99 -18.32
C TRP A 186 12.32 14.95 -17.15
N ILE A 187 13.23 14.62 -16.23
CA ILE A 187 13.57 15.44 -15.06
C ILE A 187 14.96 16.04 -15.26
N LYS A 188 15.07 17.37 -15.21
CA LYS A 188 16.34 18.09 -15.40
C LYS A 188 16.91 18.69 -14.12
N GLU A 189 16.11 18.79 -13.07
CA GLU A 189 16.49 19.33 -11.76
C GLU A 189 16.95 18.23 -10.80
N PRO A 190 17.70 18.57 -9.73
CA PRO A 190 17.99 17.65 -8.64
C PRO A 190 16.75 17.03 -8.01
N LEU A 191 16.79 15.73 -7.78
CA LEU A 191 15.73 14.97 -7.10
C LEU A 191 16.07 14.81 -5.63
N THR A 192 15.14 15.19 -4.76
CA THR A 192 15.26 14.94 -3.32
C THR A 192 14.11 14.07 -2.85
N PHE A 193 14.44 12.99 -2.16
CA PHE A 193 13.46 12.07 -1.59
C PHE A 193 13.60 12.02 -0.08
N LYS A 194 12.48 11.86 0.61
CA LYS A 194 12.38 11.79 2.07
C LYS A 194 11.60 10.55 2.48
N GLY A 195 12.06 9.86 3.51
CA GLY A 195 11.34 8.73 4.08
C GLY A 195 12.13 8.00 5.15
N THR A 196 11.87 6.72 5.28
CA THR A 196 12.56 5.78 6.15
C THR A 196 13.60 5.01 5.33
N LEU A 197 14.86 5.05 5.76
CA LEU A 197 15.94 4.23 5.21
C LEU A 197 16.14 2.98 6.07
N LEU A 198 15.91 1.82 5.47
CA LEU A 198 16.18 0.52 6.07
C LEU A 198 17.70 0.25 6.09
N PRO A 199 18.21 -0.45 7.11
CA PRO A 199 19.60 -0.86 7.09
C PRO A 199 19.82 -1.89 5.97
N LYS A 200 21.03 -1.87 5.42
CA LYS A 200 21.44 -2.81 4.37
C LYS A 200 21.30 -4.24 4.86
N THR A 201 20.69 -5.09 4.03
CA THR A 201 20.59 -6.53 4.25
C THR A 201 21.57 -7.33 3.40
N SER A 202 22.30 -6.65 2.50
CA SER A 202 23.32 -7.26 1.68
C SER A 202 24.64 -7.49 2.44
N TYR A 203 25.32 -8.59 2.14
CA TYR A 203 26.64 -8.91 2.68
C TYR A 203 27.38 -9.88 1.76
N LYS A 204 28.70 -9.92 1.88
CA LYS A 204 29.54 -10.89 1.16
C LYS A 204 29.77 -12.14 2.01
N GLU A 205 29.48 -13.30 1.42
CA GLU A 205 29.95 -14.60 1.93
C GLU A 205 30.96 -15.16 0.93
N GLY A 206 32.25 -14.95 1.21
CA GLY A 206 33.30 -15.17 0.22
C GLY A 206 33.15 -14.23 -0.99
N ASN A 207 33.03 -14.81 -2.18
CA ASN A 207 32.82 -14.05 -3.43
C ASN A 207 31.34 -13.91 -3.81
N LEU A 208 30.42 -14.46 -3.02
CA LEU A 208 28.99 -14.39 -3.30
C LEU A 208 28.37 -13.21 -2.55
N LEU A 209 27.63 -12.38 -3.29
CA LEU A 209 26.72 -11.40 -2.71
C LEU A 209 25.47 -12.14 -2.24
N LYS A 210 25.15 -11.99 -0.96
CA LYS A 210 23.90 -12.48 -0.36
C LYS A 210 23.08 -11.31 0.13
N VAL A 211 21.77 -11.47 0.14
CA VAL A 211 20.83 -10.47 0.59
C VAL A 211 19.83 -11.15 1.52
N ASN A 212 19.70 -10.64 2.75
CA ASN A 212 18.66 -11.15 3.65
C ASN A 212 17.30 -10.51 3.32
N VAL A 213 16.25 -11.28 3.55
CA VAL A 213 14.86 -10.82 3.44
C VAL A 213 14.36 -10.33 4.80
N TRP A 214 13.45 -9.36 4.77
CA TRP A 214 12.66 -8.93 5.91
C TRP A 214 11.48 -9.88 6.15
N ARG A 215 10.98 -9.97 7.38
CA ARG A 215 9.90 -10.93 7.71
C ARG A 215 8.55 -10.54 7.11
N TYR A 216 8.20 -9.25 7.13
CA TYR A 216 6.93 -8.73 6.63
C TYR A 216 6.97 -7.21 6.42
N GLY A 217 5.96 -6.68 5.71
CA GLY A 217 5.66 -5.24 5.61
C GLY A 217 6.32 -4.49 4.45
N TYR A 218 7.00 -5.21 3.55
CA TYR A 218 7.73 -4.60 2.44
C TYR A 218 7.37 -5.26 1.10
N VAL A 219 7.29 -4.43 0.06
CA VAL A 219 7.17 -4.86 -1.34
C VAL A 219 8.52 -5.37 -1.81
N ASP A 220 8.52 -6.27 -2.79
CA ASP A 220 9.75 -6.74 -3.45
C ASP A 220 10.82 -7.30 -2.48
N ASN A 221 10.33 -7.94 -1.43
CA ASN A 221 11.12 -8.43 -0.32
C ASN A 221 11.07 -9.96 -0.18
N LEU A 222 9.88 -10.52 -0.41
CA LEU A 222 9.64 -11.96 -0.48
C LEU A 222 9.08 -12.28 -1.86
N PRO A 223 9.27 -13.52 -2.36
CA PRO A 223 8.56 -13.99 -3.54
C PRO A 223 7.05 -13.75 -3.45
N ASN A 224 6.42 -13.41 -4.57
CA ASN A 224 4.98 -13.07 -4.60
C ASN A 224 4.05 -14.18 -4.04
N ASN A 225 4.50 -15.43 -4.01
CA ASN A 225 3.76 -16.57 -3.43
C ASN A 225 4.11 -16.86 -1.95
N GLY A 226 4.99 -16.06 -1.35
CA GLY A 226 5.45 -16.17 0.02
C GLY A 226 5.18 -14.93 0.88
N THR A 227 4.44 -13.95 0.37
CA THR A 227 3.98 -12.79 1.14
C THR A 227 2.61 -13.06 1.77
N ASP A 228 2.43 -12.61 3.02
CA ASP A 228 1.16 -12.70 3.76
C ASP A 228 0.22 -11.52 3.46
N GLY A 229 0.61 -10.62 2.55
CA GLY A 229 -0.11 -9.37 2.25
C GLY A 229 0.28 -8.22 3.19
N LEU A 230 -0.36 -7.07 2.97
CA LEU A 230 -0.14 -5.83 3.69
C LEU A 230 -1.39 -5.49 4.50
N TYR A 231 -1.19 -5.02 5.73
CA TYR A 231 -2.26 -4.73 6.67
C TYR A 231 -2.29 -3.22 6.92
N ILE A 232 -3.44 -2.59 6.68
CA ILE A 232 -3.69 -1.18 6.95
C ILE A 232 -3.63 -0.91 8.45
N GLU A 233 -3.93 -1.90 9.30
CA GLU A 233 -3.79 -1.80 10.77
C GLU A 233 -2.35 -1.53 11.24
N ASN A 234 -1.34 -1.78 10.39
CA ASN A 234 0.05 -1.45 10.66
C ASN A 234 0.42 0.01 10.32
N ALA A 235 -0.54 0.84 9.91
CA ALA A 235 -0.30 2.25 9.64
C ALA A 235 0.23 2.98 10.88
N VAL A 236 1.25 3.82 10.68
CA VAL A 236 1.83 4.64 11.74
C VAL A 236 2.06 6.08 11.28
N ASP A 237 2.03 7.00 12.23
CA ASP A 237 2.34 8.41 12.00
C ASP A 237 3.85 8.69 11.89
N ALA A 238 4.21 9.96 11.71
CA ALA A 238 5.60 10.41 11.62
C ALA A 238 6.43 10.15 12.89
N ASP A 239 5.79 9.95 14.05
CA ASP A 239 6.43 9.55 15.31
C ASP A 239 6.46 8.02 15.50
N ARG A 240 6.05 7.25 14.47
CA ARG A 240 5.85 5.79 14.50
C ARG A 240 4.79 5.33 15.51
N LYS A 241 3.82 6.18 15.88
CA LYS A 241 2.69 5.77 16.70
C LYS A 241 1.63 5.10 15.81
N PRO A 242 0.99 4.01 16.25
CA PRO A 242 -0.08 3.36 15.50
C PRO A 242 -1.25 4.30 15.19
N VAL A 243 -1.74 4.25 13.96
CA VAL A 243 -2.89 5.01 13.46
C VAL A 243 -3.96 4.05 12.97
N LYS A 244 -5.20 4.27 13.40
CA LYS A 244 -6.33 3.47 12.94
C LYS A 244 -6.99 4.14 11.73
N LEU A 245 -6.88 3.49 10.57
CA LEU A 245 -7.58 3.86 9.34
C LEU A 245 -8.70 2.84 9.08
N ASP A 246 -9.89 3.32 8.74
CA ASP A 246 -11.04 2.48 8.34
C ASP A 246 -10.95 2.03 6.87
N LYS A 247 -10.31 2.87 6.04
CA LYS A 247 -10.07 2.64 4.62
C LYS A 247 -8.90 3.49 4.15
N ILE A 248 -8.41 3.19 2.95
CA ILE A 248 -7.42 3.99 2.22
C ILE A 248 -7.88 4.16 0.77
N ASP A 249 -7.49 5.26 0.15
CA ASP A 249 -7.84 5.60 -1.23
C ASP A 249 -6.60 5.54 -2.14
N PHE A 250 -5.40 5.77 -1.59
CA PHE A 250 -4.13 5.70 -2.33
C PHE A 250 -3.08 4.86 -1.62
N VAL A 251 -2.22 4.22 -2.42
CA VAL A 251 -1.04 3.48 -1.99
C VAL A 251 0.17 4.06 -2.68
N ARG A 252 1.25 4.32 -1.92
CA ARG A 252 2.56 4.67 -2.46
C ARG A 252 3.59 3.63 -2.05
N VAL A 253 4.48 3.28 -2.96
CA VAL A 253 5.62 2.40 -2.69
C VAL A 253 6.89 3.14 -3.07
N TYR A 254 7.91 3.09 -2.21
CA TYR A 254 9.22 3.67 -2.52
C TYR A 254 10.38 2.75 -2.14
N THR A 255 11.49 2.81 -2.90
CA THR A 255 12.70 2.01 -2.63
C THR A 255 13.28 2.37 -1.26
N ALA A 256 13.37 1.39 -0.36
CA ALA A 256 13.66 1.63 1.05
C ALA A 256 15.14 1.52 1.43
N VAL A 257 16.01 1.16 0.48
CA VAL A 257 17.44 0.93 0.70
C VAL A 257 18.29 1.80 -0.22
N ASN A 258 19.42 2.29 0.31
CA ASN A 258 20.49 2.88 -0.47
C ASN A 258 21.67 1.89 -0.49
N ASP A 259 21.60 0.91 -1.40
CA ASP A 259 22.60 -0.14 -1.50
C ASP A 259 23.03 -0.42 -2.95
N TRP A 260 24.20 -1.04 -3.08
CA TRP A 260 24.83 -1.34 -4.35
C TRP A 260 25.52 -2.71 -4.29
N GLY A 261 25.09 -3.62 -5.14
CA GLY A 261 25.75 -4.91 -5.33
C GLY A 261 26.65 -4.86 -6.55
N GLU A 262 27.97 -4.75 -6.36
CA GLU A 262 29.02 -4.67 -7.40
C GLU A 262 28.58 -4.95 -8.85
N PHE A 263 28.31 -6.22 -9.20
CA PHE A 263 27.93 -6.63 -10.56
C PHE A 263 26.42 -6.56 -10.86
N VAL A 264 25.60 -6.47 -9.83
CA VAL A 264 24.14 -6.44 -9.92
C VAL A 264 23.60 -5.02 -10.09
N GLY A 265 24.37 -4.01 -9.68
CA GLY A 265 23.98 -2.61 -9.76
C GLY A 265 23.42 -2.07 -8.44
N GLU A 266 22.66 -0.98 -8.55
CA GLU A 266 21.90 -0.43 -7.44
C GLU A 266 20.79 -1.39 -7.05
N PHE A 267 20.43 -1.39 -5.76
CA PHE A 267 19.26 -2.14 -5.32
C PHE A 267 18.03 -1.28 -5.56
N SER A 268 17.08 -1.80 -6.35
CA SER A 268 15.88 -1.08 -6.76
C SER A 268 14.63 -1.91 -6.48
N THR A 269 13.63 -1.27 -5.87
CA THR A 269 12.33 -1.92 -5.73
C THR A 269 11.64 -1.97 -7.07
N GLU A 270 11.10 -3.13 -7.39
CA GLU A 270 10.31 -3.36 -8.59
C GLU A 270 8.84 -3.62 -8.24
N VAL A 271 7.92 -3.08 -9.04
CA VAL A 271 6.47 -3.21 -8.87
C VAL A 271 5.85 -3.84 -10.12
N SER A 272 5.13 -4.95 -9.96
CA SER A 272 4.50 -5.70 -11.06
C SER A 272 2.98 -5.72 -11.04
N GLY A 273 2.36 -5.18 -9.98
CA GLY A 273 0.91 -5.03 -9.84
C GLY A 273 0.50 -4.90 -8.38
N ALA A 274 -0.80 -4.74 -8.13
CA ALA A 274 -1.38 -4.82 -6.79
C ALA A 274 -2.80 -5.36 -6.84
N GLU A 275 -3.24 -5.95 -5.73
CA GLU A 275 -4.55 -6.57 -5.59
C GLU A 275 -5.19 -6.21 -4.24
N ASP A 276 -6.40 -5.67 -4.26
CA ASP A 276 -7.30 -5.62 -3.11
C ASP A 276 -7.82 -7.04 -2.84
N LEU A 277 -7.61 -7.53 -1.61
CA LEU A 277 -7.99 -8.87 -1.20
C LEU A 277 -9.47 -8.97 -0.81
N HIS A 278 -10.14 -7.83 -0.62
CA HIS A 278 -11.54 -7.72 -0.22
C HIS A 278 -12.31 -6.66 -1.02
N PRO A 279 -12.36 -6.73 -2.37
CA PRO A 279 -13.02 -5.70 -3.18
C PRO A 279 -14.50 -5.51 -2.82
N ASP A 280 -15.19 -6.58 -2.45
CA ASP A 280 -16.59 -6.55 -2.05
C ASP A 280 -16.79 -6.14 -0.58
N ALA A 281 -15.71 -5.89 0.17
CA ALA A 281 -15.81 -5.30 1.50
C ALA A 281 -16.51 -3.95 1.38
N THR A 282 -17.52 -3.80 2.22
CA THR A 282 -18.11 -2.51 2.52
C THR A 282 -17.48 -2.07 3.82
N ALA A 283 -17.22 -0.77 3.96
CA ALA A 283 -16.86 -0.23 5.26
C ALA A 283 -17.90 -0.78 6.23
N ILE A 284 -17.47 -1.65 7.15
CA ILE A 284 -18.31 -2.06 8.26
C ILE A 284 -18.69 -0.73 8.88
N GLU A 285 -19.97 -0.34 8.79
CA GLU A 285 -20.51 0.76 9.59
C GLU A 285 -19.87 0.57 10.95
N ALA A 286 -18.99 1.50 11.34
CA ALA A 286 -18.12 1.40 12.50
C ALA A 286 -18.82 0.52 13.54
N PRO A 287 -18.21 -0.60 13.98
CA PRO A 287 -18.94 -1.65 14.72
C PRO A 287 -19.88 -0.93 15.68
N LEU A 288 -21.20 -1.17 15.57
CA LEU A 288 -22.33 -0.53 16.27
C LEU A 288 -22.09 -0.33 17.79
N ASN A 289 -21.09 0.47 18.11
CA ASN A 289 -20.37 0.66 19.37
C ASN A 289 -19.84 2.11 19.37
N SER A 290 -20.66 3.04 18.91
CA SER A 290 -20.86 4.22 19.75
C SER A 290 -22.20 4.00 20.47
N ASN A 291 -22.12 3.54 21.71
CA ASN A 291 -23.21 3.48 22.71
C ASN A 291 -24.39 2.51 22.51
N GLU A 292 -24.54 1.77 21.40
CA GLU A 292 -25.63 0.77 21.28
C GLU A 292 -25.32 -0.60 21.90
N GLU A 293 -24.05 -0.97 22.07
CA GLU A 293 -23.68 -2.29 22.61
C GLU A 293 -24.11 -2.55 24.07
N THR A 294 -24.45 -1.49 24.81
CA THR A 294 -24.80 -1.57 26.24
C THR A 294 -26.28 -1.35 26.53
N THR A 295 -27.11 -1.06 25.52
CA THR A 295 -28.53 -0.80 25.76
C THR A 295 -29.29 -2.11 25.97
N VAL A 296 -29.65 -2.35 27.23
CA VAL A 296 -30.48 -3.47 27.64
C VAL A 296 -31.93 -3.21 27.22
N VAL A 297 -32.48 -4.06 26.34
CA VAL A 297 -33.88 -3.96 25.88
C VAL A 297 -34.82 -4.94 26.59
N ALA A 298 -34.27 -5.99 27.20
CA ALA A 298 -35.02 -6.87 28.09
C ALA A 298 -34.09 -7.62 29.06
N ILE A 299 -34.58 -7.89 30.26
CA ILE A 299 -33.92 -8.71 31.28
C ILE A 299 -34.85 -9.87 31.61
N TYR A 300 -34.27 -11.05 31.79
CA TYR A 300 -34.98 -12.27 32.16
C TYR A 300 -34.27 -12.97 33.32
N THR A 301 -35.04 -13.63 34.18
CA THR A 301 -34.50 -14.60 35.14
C THR A 301 -34.02 -15.85 34.42
N ILE A 302 -33.27 -16.72 35.11
CA ILE A 302 -32.81 -18.00 34.54
C ILE A 302 -33.97 -18.94 34.17
N GLU A 303 -35.13 -18.76 34.81
CA GLU A 303 -36.38 -19.46 34.50
C GLU A 303 -37.14 -18.83 33.31
N GLY A 304 -36.59 -17.80 32.66
CA GLY A 304 -37.16 -17.17 31.47
C GLY A 304 -38.25 -16.13 31.76
N LYS A 305 -38.45 -15.73 33.02
CA LYS A 305 -39.41 -14.67 33.37
C LYS A 305 -38.83 -13.30 33.08
N LYS A 306 -39.53 -12.47 32.27
CA LYS A 306 -39.12 -11.08 32.01
C LYS A 306 -39.23 -10.23 33.29
N VAL A 307 -38.19 -9.45 33.58
CA VAL A 307 -38.10 -8.53 34.72
C VAL A 307 -37.68 -7.13 34.26
N THR A 308 -38.01 -6.11 35.04
CA THR A 308 -37.73 -4.70 34.73
C THR A 308 -36.35 -4.23 35.18
N GLU A 309 -35.72 -4.97 36.10
CA GLU A 309 -34.39 -4.67 36.65
C GLU A 309 -33.62 -5.97 36.93
N MET A 310 -32.29 -5.89 36.97
CA MET A 310 -31.45 -7.05 37.28
C MET A 310 -31.64 -7.49 38.73
N GLN A 311 -31.78 -8.79 38.94
CA GLN A 311 -31.96 -9.40 40.26
C GLN A 311 -30.61 -9.88 40.80
N HIS A 312 -30.44 -9.96 42.12
CA HIS A 312 -29.26 -10.61 42.69
C HIS A 312 -29.15 -12.06 42.18
N GLY A 313 -27.98 -12.44 41.69
CA GLY A 313 -27.73 -13.71 41.01
C GLY A 313 -27.62 -13.58 39.49
N LEU A 314 -27.83 -14.69 38.78
CA LEU A 314 -27.63 -14.76 37.33
C LEU A 314 -28.86 -14.24 36.58
N ASN A 315 -28.64 -13.32 35.65
CA ASN A 315 -29.66 -12.71 34.79
C ASN A 315 -29.34 -13.01 33.33
N ILE A 316 -30.36 -13.07 32.49
CA ILE A 316 -30.24 -13.15 31.03
C ILE A 316 -30.66 -11.80 30.46
N VAL A 317 -29.76 -11.16 29.72
CA VAL A 317 -29.94 -9.79 29.22
C VAL A 317 -29.97 -9.82 27.69
N LYS A 318 -31.03 -9.26 27.09
CA LYS A 318 -31.12 -9.03 25.65
C LYS A 318 -30.73 -7.59 25.35
N LEU A 319 -29.81 -7.43 24.41
CA LEU A 319 -29.29 -6.15 23.97
C LEU A 319 -30.01 -5.65 22.72
N ALA A 320 -29.99 -4.34 22.48
CA ALA A 320 -30.63 -3.71 21.33
C ALA A 320 -30.16 -4.30 19.98
N ASN A 321 -28.90 -4.71 19.90
CA ASN A 321 -28.30 -5.40 18.75
C ASN A 321 -28.73 -6.88 18.58
N GLY A 322 -29.70 -7.37 19.36
CA GLY A 322 -30.21 -8.73 19.27
C GLY A 322 -29.38 -9.80 20.00
N LYS A 323 -28.17 -9.49 20.48
CA LYS A 323 -27.34 -10.42 21.27
C LYS A 323 -27.97 -10.68 22.65
N VAL A 324 -27.71 -11.87 23.20
CA VAL A 324 -28.13 -12.28 24.54
C VAL A 324 -26.89 -12.57 25.40
N ARG A 325 -26.82 -12.04 26.62
CA ARG A 325 -25.72 -12.25 27.57
C ARG A 325 -26.21 -12.75 28.92
N LYS A 326 -25.35 -13.46 29.65
CA LYS A 326 -25.57 -13.82 31.06
C LYS A 326 -24.81 -12.83 31.95
N VAL A 327 -25.49 -12.21 32.92
CA VAL A 327 -24.93 -11.20 33.81
C VAL A 327 -25.13 -11.63 35.25
N LEU A 328 -24.04 -11.75 36.02
CA LEU A 328 -24.08 -12.07 37.44
C LEU A 328 -24.08 -10.78 38.26
N VAL A 329 -25.16 -10.52 38.99
CA VAL A 329 -25.24 -9.41 39.96
C VAL A 329 -24.94 -9.99 41.34
N LYS A 330 -23.88 -9.47 41.98
CA LYS A 330 -23.50 -9.81 43.35
C LYS A 330 -24.22 -8.89 44.35
#